data_AF-A0A3D3E5C7-F1
#
_entry.id   AF-A0A3D3E5C7-F1
#
_cell.length_a   1.000
_cell.length_b   1.000
_cell.length_c   1.000
_cell.angle_alpha   90.00
_cell.angle_beta   90.00
_cell.angle_gamma   90.00
#
_symmetry.space_group_name_H-M   'P 1'
#
loop_
_entity.id
_entity.type
_entity.pdbx_description
1 polymer ?
#
loop_
_entity_poly.entity_id
_entity_poly.type
_entity_poly.pdbx_seq_one_letter_code
_entity_poly.pdbx_strand_id
1 'polypeptide(L)'
;MSNEQVIAPSYLKDLSSLMSEDGSIATSNVWYHGTASSLVKGIKHKGLHGGGDAAWIKRTQGTLQTIGNRTFESKDPVFLTQSKELAYFWAQQRTHSRNLYFKKDETPVVLKVTLNEEDNAKVNPDAGGAALIMEPGNEYIIYVKDLFEANGQDLDDFDQTKADRMIYLNRLGLAYTNDYIPGKYIEVVASGS
;
A
#
# COMPACT_ATOMS: atom_id res chain seq x y z
N MET A 1 -9.30 5.88 12.78
CA MET A 1 -8.81 6.23 11.43
C MET A 1 -9.15 7.70 11.20
N SER A 2 -8.43 8.40 10.33
CA SER A 2 -8.67 9.82 10.08
C SER A 2 -9.91 9.99 9.22
N ASN A 3 -10.92 10.72 9.70
CA ASN A 3 -12.12 11.08 8.93
C ASN A 3 -11.83 12.12 7.80
N GLU A 4 -10.57 12.33 7.42
CA GLU A 4 -10.19 13.25 6.36
C GLU A 4 -10.09 12.51 5.03
N GLN A 5 -10.77 13.03 4.01
CA GLN A 5 -10.69 12.51 2.65
C GLN A 5 -9.24 12.60 2.15
N VAL A 6 -8.69 11.46 1.75
CA VAL A 6 -7.33 11.37 1.19
C VAL A 6 -7.32 12.06 -0.17
N ILE A 7 -6.53 13.13 -0.30
CA ILE A 7 -6.26 13.78 -1.59
C ILE A 7 -4.76 13.68 -1.88
N ALA A 8 -4.41 12.95 -2.96
CA ALA A 8 -3.03 12.87 -3.39
C ALA A 8 -2.53 14.22 -3.97
N PRO A 9 -1.29 14.65 -3.65
CA PRO A 9 -0.63 15.77 -4.32
C PRO A 9 -0.60 15.58 -5.84
N SER A 10 -0.73 16.67 -6.61
CA SER A 10 -0.84 16.60 -8.08
C SER A 10 0.28 15.83 -8.78
N TYR A 11 1.51 15.87 -8.25
CA TYR A 11 2.66 15.16 -8.82
C TYR A 11 2.63 13.63 -8.57
N LEU A 12 1.75 13.17 -7.69
CA LEU A 12 1.49 11.75 -7.41
C LEU A 12 0.25 11.22 -8.12
N LYS A 13 -0.61 12.10 -8.64
CA LYS A 13 -1.78 11.67 -9.43
C LYS A 13 -1.33 11.05 -10.74
N ASP A 14 -1.45 9.74 -10.84
CA ASP A 14 -1.02 8.96 -12.00
C ASP A 14 -2.01 7.90 -12.43
N LEU A 15 -3.11 7.69 -11.68
CA LEU A 15 -4.04 6.62 -11.98
C LEU A 15 -4.70 6.80 -13.36
N SER A 16 -5.09 8.02 -13.71
CA SER A 16 -5.70 8.33 -15.01
C SER A 16 -4.82 7.94 -16.20
N SER A 17 -3.50 8.03 -16.05
CA SER A 17 -2.54 7.67 -17.09
C SER A 17 -2.25 6.17 -17.14
N LEU A 18 -2.58 5.44 -16.08
CA LEU A 18 -2.36 3.99 -15.95
C LEU A 18 -3.62 3.17 -16.28
N MET A 19 -4.79 3.80 -16.25
CA MET A 19 -6.08 3.14 -16.46
C MET A 19 -6.36 2.95 -17.95
N SER A 20 -6.65 1.72 -18.37
CA SER A 20 -7.12 1.40 -19.72
C SER A 20 -8.63 1.66 -19.88
N GLU A 21 -9.11 1.58 -21.12
CA GLU A 21 -10.52 1.81 -21.46
C GLU A 21 -11.50 0.86 -20.75
N ASP A 22 -11.03 -0.34 -20.36
CA ASP A 22 -11.79 -1.34 -19.59
C ASP A 22 -11.67 -1.16 -18.05
N GLY A 23 -11.08 -0.06 -17.60
CA GLY A 23 -10.86 0.24 -16.19
C GLY A 23 -9.72 -0.54 -15.52
N SER A 24 -8.95 -1.34 -16.26
CA SER A 24 -7.78 -2.04 -15.71
C SER A 24 -6.59 -1.08 -15.50
N ILE A 25 -5.85 -1.26 -14.41
CA ILE A 25 -4.63 -0.51 -14.08
C ILE A 25 -3.43 -1.26 -14.64
N ALA A 26 -2.68 -0.61 -15.54
CA ALA A 26 -1.52 -1.20 -16.19
C ALA A 26 -0.42 -1.63 -15.19
N THR A 27 0.12 -2.82 -15.39
CA THR A 27 1.22 -3.39 -14.59
C THR A 27 2.57 -3.24 -15.30
N SER A 28 3.65 -3.10 -14.53
CA SER A 28 5.02 -3.09 -15.04
C SER A 28 5.98 -3.70 -14.01
N ASN A 29 7.30 -3.56 -14.21
CA ASN A 29 8.29 -3.87 -13.19
C ASN A 29 8.55 -2.71 -12.21
N VAL A 30 7.83 -1.61 -12.36
CA VAL A 30 7.83 -0.45 -11.47
C VAL A 30 6.60 -0.52 -10.57
N TRP A 31 6.85 -0.51 -9.26
CA TRP A 31 5.86 -0.55 -8.20
C TRP A 31 6.05 0.62 -7.24
N TYR A 32 5.04 0.85 -6.41
CA TYR A 32 5.06 1.88 -5.38
C TYR A 32 4.64 1.33 -4.02
N HIS A 33 5.24 1.90 -2.98
CA HIS A 33 4.96 1.57 -1.59
C HIS A 33 4.79 2.84 -0.76
N GLY A 34 3.66 2.94 -0.05
CA GLY A 34 3.38 4.03 0.87
C GLY A 34 3.96 3.80 2.26
N THR A 35 4.68 4.78 2.80
CA THR A 35 5.27 4.69 4.14
C THR A 35 5.31 6.05 4.83
N ALA A 36 5.89 6.12 6.02
CA ALA A 36 6.07 7.36 6.77
C ALA A 36 7.54 7.79 6.80
N SER A 37 7.78 9.10 6.90
CA SER A 37 9.11 9.72 6.72
C SER A 37 10.21 9.13 7.60
N SER A 38 9.91 8.77 8.85
CA SER A 38 10.94 8.23 9.75
C SER A 38 11.41 6.80 9.40
N LEU A 39 10.63 6.06 8.61
CA LEU A 39 10.97 4.70 8.18
C LEU A 39 11.93 4.69 6.98
N VAL A 40 12.00 5.79 6.22
CA VAL A 40 12.75 5.88 4.96
C VAL A 40 14.22 5.51 5.12
N LYS A 41 14.90 6.05 6.14
CA LYS A 41 16.32 5.75 6.39
C LYS A 41 16.53 4.25 6.65
N GLY A 42 15.63 3.64 7.41
CA GLY A 42 15.66 2.20 7.69
C GLY A 42 15.45 1.37 6.43
N ILE A 43 14.45 1.72 5.63
CA ILE A 43 14.11 1.04 4.38
C ILE A 43 15.24 1.15 3.35
N LYS A 44 15.87 2.33 3.22
CA LYS A 44 17.01 2.51 2.30
C LYS A 44 18.22 1.67 2.68
N HIS A 45 18.49 1.53 3.99
CA HIS A 45 19.67 0.80 4.46
C HIS A 45 19.44 -0.72 4.51
N LYS A 46 18.26 -1.15 4.98
CA LYS A 46 17.96 -2.57 5.24
C LYS A 46 17.14 -3.21 4.12
N GLY A 47 16.58 -2.42 3.21
CA GLY A 47 15.53 -2.85 2.28
C GLY A 47 14.14 -2.74 2.88
N LEU A 48 13.15 -3.04 2.04
CA LEU A 48 11.75 -3.13 2.43
C LEU A 48 11.45 -4.55 2.88
N HIS A 49 10.92 -4.68 4.09
CA HIS A 49 10.60 -5.95 4.73
C HIS A 49 9.13 -5.99 5.09
N GLY A 50 8.57 -7.19 4.97
CA GLY A 50 7.36 -7.58 5.67
C GLY A 50 7.32 -7.14 7.12
N GLY A 51 6.29 -6.39 7.51
CA GLY A 51 6.15 -5.91 8.89
C GLY A 51 7.21 -4.89 9.33
N GLY A 52 8.04 -4.37 8.41
CA GLY A 52 9.31 -3.64 8.64
C GLY A 52 9.30 -2.38 9.53
N ASP A 53 8.19 -2.02 10.15
CA ASP A 53 8.12 -1.06 11.24
C ASP A 53 8.39 -1.74 12.59
N ALA A 54 9.67 -1.94 12.87
CA ALA A 54 10.12 -2.59 14.10
C ALA A 54 9.64 -1.88 15.38
N ALA A 55 9.39 -0.57 15.33
CA ALA A 55 8.84 0.18 16.46
C ALA A 55 7.38 -0.21 16.71
N TRP A 56 6.59 -0.37 15.64
CA TRP A 56 5.23 -0.89 15.70
C TRP A 56 5.19 -2.32 16.23
N ILE A 57 5.98 -3.24 15.64
CA ILE A 57 6.05 -4.65 16.08
C ILE A 57 6.39 -4.74 17.57
N LYS A 58 7.47 -4.08 18.01
CA LYS A 58 7.91 -4.13 19.42
C LYS A 58 6.82 -3.67 20.37
N ARG A 59 6.05 -2.65 20.00
CA ARG A 59 4.98 -2.11 20.84
C ARG A 59 3.75 -3.02 20.86
N THR A 60 3.36 -3.56 19.70
CA THR A 60 2.26 -4.54 19.61
C THR A 60 2.59 -5.79 20.43
N GLN A 61 3.81 -6.31 20.32
CA GLN A 61 4.31 -7.42 21.15
C GLN A 61 4.31 -7.06 22.64
N GLY A 62 4.78 -5.87 23.02
CA GLY A 62 4.73 -5.42 24.42
C GLY A 62 3.31 -5.36 24.98
N THR A 63 2.34 -4.90 24.18
CA THR A 63 0.91 -4.86 24.58
C THR A 63 0.36 -6.27 24.74
N LEU A 64 0.65 -7.17 23.79
CA LEU A 64 0.21 -8.56 23.87
C LEU A 64 0.81 -9.29 25.07
N GLN A 65 2.10 -9.09 25.37
CA GLN A 65 2.75 -9.65 26.56
C GLN A 65 2.04 -9.25 27.87
N THR A 66 1.48 -8.04 27.95
CA THR A 66 0.69 -7.63 29.11
C THR A 66 -0.66 -8.34 29.24
N ILE A 67 -1.20 -8.87 28.14
CA ILE A 67 -2.52 -9.54 28.06
C ILE A 67 -2.38 -11.08 28.12
N GLY A 68 -1.18 -11.61 27.86
CA GLY A 68 -0.84 -13.02 27.95
C GLY A 68 0.39 -13.29 27.08
N ASN A 69 1.28 -14.17 27.51
CA ASN A 69 2.62 -14.40 26.94
C ASN A 69 2.61 -14.95 25.49
N ARG A 70 2.08 -14.17 24.54
CA ARG A 70 1.89 -14.49 23.14
C ARG A 70 2.84 -13.64 22.31
N THR A 71 3.82 -14.30 21.71
CA THR A 71 4.70 -13.73 20.70
C THR A 71 4.21 -14.20 19.33
N PHE A 72 3.96 -13.28 18.40
CA PHE A 72 3.75 -13.62 17.00
C PHE A 72 5.04 -13.35 16.23
N GLU A 73 5.52 -14.38 15.53
CA GLU A 73 6.32 -14.18 14.32
C GLU A 73 5.33 -14.07 13.17
N SER A 74 5.04 -12.86 12.69
CA SER A 74 4.46 -12.72 11.36
C SER A 74 5.55 -12.33 10.38
N LYS A 75 5.64 -13.10 9.30
CA LYS A 75 6.30 -12.66 8.07
C LYS A 75 5.21 -12.02 7.23
N ASP A 76 4.79 -10.82 7.62
CA ASP A 76 3.87 -10.05 6.78
C ASP A 76 4.49 -9.90 5.39
N PRO A 77 3.72 -9.80 4.31
CA PRO A 77 4.29 -9.54 3.00
C PRO A 77 4.70 -8.07 2.86
N VAL A 78 5.45 -7.77 1.80
CA VAL A 78 5.67 -6.41 1.31
C VAL A 78 4.57 -6.06 0.33
N PHE A 79 3.69 -5.14 0.72
CA PHE A 79 2.61 -4.64 -0.13
C PHE A 79 3.11 -3.61 -1.14
N LEU A 80 2.62 -3.72 -2.37
CA LEU A 80 2.99 -2.94 -3.54
C LEU A 80 1.72 -2.55 -4.31
N THR A 81 1.82 -1.48 -5.09
CA THR A 81 0.77 -1.05 -6.03
C THR A 81 1.40 -0.43 -7.28
N GLN A 82 0.68 -0.47 -8.40
CA GLN A 82 1.12 0.08 -9.68
C GLN A 82 1.13 1.62 -9.70
N SER A 83 0.40 2.27 -8.80
CA SER A 83 0.14 3.71 -8.83
C SER A 83 0.74 4.45 -7.63
N LYS A 84 1.39 5.59 -7.89
CA LYS A 84 1.84 6.52 -6.84
C LYS A 84 0.67 7.06 -6.02
N GLU A 85 -0.45 7.34 -6.69
CA GLU A 85 -1.68 7.87 -6.10
C GLU A 85 -2.30 6.87 -5.11
N LEU A 86 -2.34 5.58 -5.48
CA LEU A 86 -2.76 4.51 -4.58
C LEU A 86 -1.76 4.28 -3.44
N ALA A 87 -0.45 4.34 -3.71
CA ALA A 87 0.57 4.23 -2.68
C ALA A 87 0.48 5.36 -1.64
N TYR A 88 0.10 6.57 -2.08
CA TYR A 88 -0.05 7.72 -1.19
C TYR A 88 -1.17 7.53 -0.17
N PHE A 89 -2.27 6.86 -0.53
CA PHE A 89 -3.31 6.48 0.42
C PHE A 89 -2.72 5.69 1.60
N TRP A 90 -1.97 4.63 1.30
CA TRP A 90 -1.32 3.81 2.33
C TRP A 90 -0.25 4.58 3.12
N ALA A 91 0.46 5.51 2.48
CA ALA A 91 1.40 6.41 3.14
C ALA A 91 0.72 7.28 4.20
N GLN A 92 -0.47 7.82 3.89
CA GLN A 92 -1.26 8.61 4.83
C GLN A 92 -1.75 7.75 5.99
N GLN A 93 -2.31 6.57 5.73
CA GLN A 93 -2.78 5.66 6.78
C GLN A 93 -1.65 5.25 7.74
N ARG A 94 -0.46 4.95 7.19
CA ARG A 94 0.73 4.64 7.97
C ARG A 94 1.20 5.83 8.80
N THR A 95 1.24 7.01 8.21
CA THR A 95 1.65 8.26 8.86
C THR A 95 0.69 8.64 9.99
N HIS A 96 -0.61 8.65 9.72
CA HIS A 96 -1.66 8.96 10.69
C HIS A 96 -1.54 8.04 11.92
N SER A 97 -1.45 6.72 11.69
CA SER A 97 -1.26 5.75 12.76
C SER A 97 0.00 6.05 13.56
N ARG A 98 1.13 6.26 12.90
CA ARG A 98 2.40 6.51 13.59
C ARG A 98 2.40 7.83 14.38
N ASN A 99 1.79 8.89 13.86
CA ASN A 99 1.67 10.17 14.55
C ASN A 99 0.77 10.05 15.78
N LEU A 100 -0.37 9.36 15.66
CA LEU A 100 -1.27 9.10 16.79
C LEU A 100 -0.59 8.29 17.90
N TYR A 101 0.13 7.22 17.54
CA TYR A 101 0.66 6.26 18.51
C TYR A 101 2.04 6.64 19.07
N PHE A 102 2.91 7.27 18.26
CA PHE A 102 4.26 7.65 18.68
C PHE A 102 4.40 9.14 19.03
N LYS A 103 3.32 9.94 18.88
CA LYS A 103 3.33 11.40 19.10
C LYS A 103 4.45 12.07 18.32
N LYS A 104 4.54 11.72 17.04
CA LYS A 104 5.50 12.28 16.09
C LYS A 104 4.78 13.15 15.07
N ASP A 105 5.58 13.93 14.35
CA ASP A 105 5.15 14.73 13.21
C ASP A 105 5.78 14.14 11.94
N GLU A 106 5.36 12.93 11.60
CA GLU A 106 5.80 12.25 10.38
C GLU A 106 4.96 12.72 9.20
N THR A 107 5.57 12.68 8.01
CA THR A 107 4.91 13.00 6.74
C THR A 107 4.77 11.74 5.88
N PRO A 108 3.71 11.65 5.05
CA PRO A 108 3.56 10.57 4.09
C PRO A 108 4.70 10.56 3.07
N VAL A 109 5.17 9.37 2.73
CA VAL A 109 6.23 9.14 1.74
C VAL A 109 5.81 8.05 0.76
N VAL A 110 6.01 8.30 -0.53
CA VAL A 110 5.86 7.29 -1.58
C VAL A 110 7.24 6.86 -2.06
N LEU A 111 7.48 5.55 -2.00
CA LEU A 111 8.67 4.90 -2.52
C LEU A 111 8.36 4.29 -3.88
N LYS A 112 9.28 4.44 -4.84
CA LYS A 112 9.30 3.69 -6.09
C LYS A 112 10.19 2.49 -5.92
N VAL A 113 9.75 1.35 -6.45
CA VAL A 113 10.46 0.09 -6.44
C VAL A 113 10.58 -0.38 -7.88
N THR A 114 11.81 -0.49 -8.40
CA THR A 114 12.06 -0.99 -9.76
C THR A 114 12.70 -2.37 -9.67
N LEU A 115 11.95 -3.41 -9.98
CA LEU A 115 12.39 -4.81 -9.88
C LEU A 115 13.04 -5.28 -11.20
N ASN A 116 13.97 -6.23 -11.08
CA ASN A 116 14.41 -7.01 -12.24
C ASN A 116 13.32 -8.06 -12.61
N GLU A 117 13.47 -8.74 -13.74
CA GLU A 117 12.48 -9.72 -14.20
C GLU A 117 12.24 -10.86 -13.20
N GLU A 118 13.31 -11.40 -12.59
CA GLU A 118 13.24 -12.51 -11.63
C GLU A 118 12.48 -12.14 -10.36
N ASP A 119 12.78 -10.99 -9.77
CA ASP A 119 12.12 -10.48 -8.56
C ASP A 119 10.68 -10.01 -8.88
N ASN A 120 10.45 -9.45 -10.06
CA ASN A 120 9.13 -9.01 -10.49
C ASN A 120 8.16 -10.19 -10.69
N ALA A 121 8.66 -11.32 -11.18
CA ALA A 121 7.86 -12.54 -11.36
C ALA A 121 7.32 -13.12 -10.02
N LYS A 122 7.84 -12.66 -8.88
CA LYS A 122 7.40 -13.08 -7.53
C LYS A 122 6.33 -12.17 -6.94
N VAL A 123 5.97 -11.07 -7.62
CA VAL A 123 4.87 -10.21 -7.19
C VAL A 123 3.54 -10.89 -7.51
N ASN A 124 2.67 -11.00 -6.51
CA ASN A 124 1.39 -11.68 -6.61
C ASN A 124 0.24 -10.68 -6.40
N PRO A 125 -0.90 -10.86 -7.09
CA PRO A 125 -2.15 -10.19 -6.73
C PRO A 125 -2.54 -10.50 -5.28
N ASP A 126 -3.01 -9.50 -4.54
CA ASP A 126 -3.44 -9.68 -3.15
C ASP A 126 -4.92 -10.07 -3.05
N ALA A 127 -5.18 -11.35 -2.78
CA ALA A 127 -6.53 -11.88 -2.55
C ALA A 127 -7.19 -11.33 -1.27
N GLY A 128 -6.43 -10.69 -0.37
CA GLY A 128 -6.97 -9.94 0.76
C GLY A 128 -7.89 -8.79 0.35
N GLY A 129 -7.83 -8.33 -0.90
CA GLY A 129 -8.76 -7.35 -1.47
C GLY A 129 -10.24 -7.75 -1.37
N ALA A 130 -10.54 -9.05 -1.34
CA ALA A 130 -11.89 -9.55 -1.10
C ALA A 130 -12.50 -9.03 0.21
N ALA A 131 -11.70 -9.01 1.28
CA ALA A 131 -12.16 -8.53 2.59
C ALA A 131 -12.44 -7.03 2.58
N LEU A 132 -11.61 -6.24 1.87
CA LEU A 132 -11.78 -4.79 1.75
C LEU A 132 -13.08 -4.45 1.00
N ILE A 133 -13.36 -5.16 -0.10
CA ILE A 133 -14.61 -4.99 -0.87
C ILE A 133 -15.83 -5.33 -0.02
N MET A 134 -15.77 -6.42 0.74
CA MET A 134 -16.90 -6.89 1.55
C MET A 134 -17.14 -6.04 2.80
N GLU A 135 -16.18 -5.24 3.23
CA GLU A 135 -16.30 -4.35 4.38
C GLU A 135 -17.10 -3.08 4.01
N PRO A 136 -18.32 -2.89 4.56
CA PRO A 136 -19.12 -1.72 4.26
C PRO A 136 -18.42 -0.45 4.73
N GLY A 137 -18.27 0.52 3.83
CA GLY A 137 -17.65 1.81 4.15
C GLY A 137 -16.12 1.76 4.28
N ASN A 138 -15.47 0.73 3.74
CA ASN A 138 -14.01 0.68 3.70
C ASN A 138 -13.43 1.93 2.98
N GLU A 139 -12.61 2.70 3.70
CA GLU A 139 -12.05 3.97 3.21
C GLU A 139 -11.22 3.82 1.93
N TYR A 140 -10.53 2.68 1.78
CA TYR A 140 -9.73 2.43 0.57
C TYR A 140 -10.64 2.19 -0.64
N ILE A 141 -11.71 1.40 -0.48
CA ILE A 141 -12.66 1.16 -1.55
C ILE A 141 -13.37 2.45 -1.95
N ILE A 142 -13.78 3.29 -1.00
CA ILE A 142 -14.37 4.61 -1.29
C ILE A 142 -13.37 5.46 -2.09
N TYR A 143 -12.11 5.52 -1.66
CA TYR A 143 -11.06 6.26 -2.37
C TYR A 143 -10.84 5.77 -3.80
N VAL A 144 -10.79 4.45 -4.01
CA VAL A 144 -10.64 3.89 -5.36
C VAL A 144 -11.88 4.16 -6.22
N LYS A 145 -13.09 4.10 -5.66
CA LYS A 145 -14.33 4.44 -6.38
C LYS A 145 -14.32 5.88 -6.88
N ASP A 146 -13.98 6.84 -6.02
CA ASP A 146 -13.86 8.26 -6.42
C ASP A 146 -12.88 8.43 -7.60
N LEU A 147 -11.77 7.68 -7.59
CA LEU A 147 -10.79 7.71 -8.68
C LEU A 147 -11.31 7.05 -9.96
N PHE A 148 -12.06 5.96 -9.88
CA PHE A 148 -12.69 5.32 -11.04
C PHE A 148 -13.74 6.24 -11.65
N GLU A 149 -14.63 6.82 -10.84
CA GLU A 149 -15.66 7.76 -11.29
C GLU A 149 -15.04 8.99 -11.97
N ALA A 150 -13.96 9.54 -11.41
CA ALA A 150 -13.23 10.66 -12.01
C ALA A 150 -12.61 10.33 -13.39
N ASN A 151 -12.44 9.04 -13.70
CA ASN A 151 -11.96 8.54 -14.99
C ASN A 151 -13.09 7.96 -15.87
N GLY A 152 -14.36 8.18 -15.50
CA GLY A 152 -15.52 7.70 -16.25
C GLY A 152 -15.67 6.17 -16.23
N GLN A 153 -15.09 5.50 -15.24
CA GLN A 153 -15.15 4.07 -15.03
C GLN A 153 -16.01 3.73 -13.82
N ASP A 154 -16.61 2.54 -13.80
CA ASP A 154 -17.34 2.02 -12.65
C ASP A 154 -16.51 0.92 -11.99
N LEU A 155 -16.10 1.12 -10.73
CA LEU A 155 -15.34 0.10 -10.00
C LEU A 155 -16.14 -1.19 -9.81
N ASP A 156 -17.47 -1.13 -9.67
CA ASP A 156 -18.35 -2.24 -9.29
C ASP A 156 -18.93 -3.01 -10.49
N ASP A 157 -18.38 -2.85 -11.70
CA ASP A 157 -18.84 -3.52 -12.93
C ASP A 157 -18.57 -5.06 -12.98
N PHE A 158 -18.17 -5.67 -11.86
CA PHE A 158 -17.84 -7.09 -11.74
C PHE A 158 -18.57 -7.77 -10.55
N ASP A 159 -18.75 -9.09 -10.64
CA ASP A 159 -19.31 -9.90 -9.54
C ASP A 159 -18.26 -10.09 -8.43
N GLN A 160 -18.39 -9.30 -7.36
CA GLN A 160 -17.50 -9.32 -6.20
C GLN A 160 -17.42 -10.69 -5.51
N THR A 161 -18.47 -11.53 -5.62
CA THR A 161 -18.49 -12.87 -5.01
C THR A 161 -17.73 -13.92 -5.83
N LYS A 162 -17.41 -13.60 -7.09
CA LYS A 162 -16.70 -14.46 -8.04
C LYS A 162 -15.42 -13.82 -8.59
N ALA A 163 -14.97 -12.71 -7.99
CA ALA A 163 -13.82 -11.97 -8.47
C ALA A 163 -12.55 -12.85 -8.43
N ASP A 164 -11.90 -12.99 -9.58
CA ASP A 164 -10.57 -13.62 -9.66
C ASP A 164 -9.52 -12.72 -8.99
N ARG A 165 -8.43 -13.31 -8.51
CA ARG A 165 -7.33 -12.58 -7.87
C ARG A 165 -6.77 -11.43 -8.72
N MET A 166 -6.81 -11.55 -10.04
CA MET A 166 -6.35 -10.50 -10.96
C MET A 166 -7.23 -9.24 -10.90
N ILE A 167 -8.49 -9.33 -10.48
CA ILE A 167 -9.34 -8.16 -10.25
C ILE A 167 -8.75 -7.30 -9.12
N TYR A 168 -8.25 -7.89 -8.05
CA TYR A 168 -7.64 -7.12 -6.95
C TYR A 168 -6.37 -6.39 -7.39
N LEU A 169 -5.59 -7.00 -8.29
CA LEU A 169 -4.44 -6.32 -8.89
C LEU A 169 -4.88 -5.22 -9.88
N ASN A 170 -5.73 -5.56 -10.84
CA ASN A 170 -6.03 -4.69 -11.98
C ASN A 170 -7.03 -3.59 -11.65
N ARG A 171 -7.89 -3.77 -10.65
CA ARG A 171 -8.94 -2.79 -10.30
C ARG A 171 -8.64 -2.08 -8.99
N LEU A 172 -8.08 -2.80 -8.02
CA LEU A 172 -7.74 -2.21 -6.73
C LEU A 172 -6.26 -1.87 -6.60
N GLY A 173 -5.39 -2.27 -7.52
CA GLY A 173 -3.95 -2.00 -7.41
C GLY A 173 -3.30 -2.70 -6.21
N LEU A 174 -3.83 -3.85 -5.79
CA LEU A 174 -3.35 -4.59 -4.63
C LEU A 174 -2.42 -5.73 -5.06
N ALA A 175 -1.14 -5.59 -4.73
CA ALA A 175 -0.11 -6.56 -5.00
C ALA A 175 0.78 -6.77 -3.77
N TYR A 176 1.47 -7.90 -3.73
CA TYR A 176 2.46 -8.15 -2.69
C TYR A 176 3.58 -9.08 -3.13
N THR A 177 4.69 -9.05 -2.41
CA THR A 177 5.72 -10.09 -2.45
C THR A 177 6.05 -10.56 -1.05
N ASN A 178 6.34 -11.85 -0.90
CA ASN A 178 6.83 -12.41 0.37
C ASN A 178 8.33 -12.20 0.55
N ASP A 179 9.03 -11.82 -0.53
CA ASP A 179 10.46 -11.58 -0.51
C ASP A 179 10.77 -10.18 0.02
N TYR A 180 11.89 -10.06 0.71
CA TYR A 180 12.44 -8.76 1.04
C TYR A 180 12.89 -8.06 -0.25
N ILE A 181 12.73 -6.73 -0.30
CA ILE A 181 13.18 -5.93 -1.44
C ILE A 181 14.45 -5.16 -1.05
N PRO A 182 15.60 -5.46 -1.68
CA PRO A 182 16.84 -4.72 -1.46
C PRO A 182 16.69 -3.21 -1.64
N GLY A 183 17.33 -2.43 -0.76
CA GLY A 183 17.32 -0.96 -0.82
C GLY A 183 17.84 -0.38 -2.13
N LYS A 184 18.66 -1.13 -2.89
CA LYS A 184 19.15 -0.76 -4.22
C LYS A 184 18.05 -0.61 -5.28
N TYR A 185 16.88 -1.23 -5.08
CA TYR A 185 15.73 -1.11 -5.98
C TYR A 185 14.78 0.02 -5.60
N ILE A 186 15.05 0.73 -4.50
CA ILE A 186 14.10 1.64 -3.87
C ILE A 186 14.55 3.08 -4.11
N GLU A 187 13.64 3.94 -4.55
CA GLU A 187 13.79 5.38 -4.74
C GLU A 187 12.70 6.13 -3.97
N VAL A 188 12.99 7.34 -3.47
CA VAL A 188 11.96 8.19 -2.86
C VAL A 188 11.39 9.06 -3.96
N VAL A 189 10.08 8.98 -4.19
CA VAL A 189 9.37 9.77 -5.23
C VAL A 189 8.77 11.04 -4.64
N ALA A 190 8.30 10.93 -3.40
CA ALA A 190 7.71 12.00 -2.64
C ALA A 190 8.22 11.94 -1.21
N SER A 191 8.75 13.04 -0.72
CA SER A 191 8.81 13.32 0.71
C SER A 191 8.02 14.60 0.93
N GLY A 192 6.96 14.55 1.74
CA GLY A 192 6.25 15.78 2.12
C GLY A 192 7.25 16.84 2.59
N SER A 193 7.27 17.97 1.89
CA SER A 193 7.96 19.20 2.28
C SER A 193 7.08 20.01 3.22
#